data_AF-A0A317DPC9-F1
#
_entry.id   AF-A0A317DPC9-F1
#
_cell.length_a   1.000
_cell.length_b   1.000
_cell.length_c   1.000
_cell.angle_alpha   90.00
_cell.angle_beta   90.00
_cell.angle_gamma   90.00
#
_symmetry.space_group_name_H-M   'P 1'
#
loop_
_entity.id
_entity.type
_entity.pdbx_description
1 polymer ?
#
loop_
_entity_poly.entity_id
_entity_poly.type
_entity_poly.pdbx_seq_one_letter_code
_entity_poly.pdbx_strand_id
1 'polypeptide(L)'
;MTAVGVGRMVARRRRPLQAERADGWYVVQRGITVDRPMDALIDFWTDRERLDLALAEWATLEQLDDNRWRCVASDPAGGGTEWRAELTVEGPGRLSWRVTEGPVVQQGQAELVPAPHDRGTEIRTQLRWRSNPVRRALGRTTGHDPEVGLRDTLFRIKSLVEAA
;
A
#
# COMPACT_ATOMS: atom_id res chain seq x y z
N MET A 1 -45.13 17.34 -20.79
CA MET A 1 -43.69 17.58 -21.04
C MET A 1 -42.97 17.43 -19.72
N THR A 2 -42.27 16.31 -19.51
CA THR A 2 -41.56 15.98 -18.26
C THR A 2 -40.13 16.50 -18.33
N ALA A 3 -39.76 17.34 -17.37
CA ALA A 3 -38.41 17.90 -17.27
C ALA A 3 -37.46 16.90 -16.58
N VAL A 4 -36.35 16.64 -17.25
CA VAL A 4 -35.24 15.79 -16.84
C VAL A 4 -34.35 16.56 -15.86
N GLY A 5 -34.21 16.07 -14.63
CA GLY A 5 -33.24 16.55 -13.65
C GLY A 5 -32.00 15.65 -13.63
N VAL A 6 -30.96 16.01 -14.38
CA VAL A 6 -29.65 15.33 -14.32
C VAL A 6 -28.85 15.91 -13.16
N GLY A 7 -28.75 15.15 -12.08
CA GLY A 7 -27.84 15.44 -10.98
C GLY A 7 -26.39 15.42 -11.48
N ARG A 8 -25.70 16.54 -11.34
CA ARG A 8 -24.24 16.66 -11.56
C ARG A 8 -23.53 15.73 -10.57
N MET A 9 -23.20 14.51 -11.00
CA MET A 9 -22.20 13.71 -10.30
C MET A 9 -20.85 14.40 -10.48
N VAL A 10 -20.31 14.94 -9.40
CA VAL A 10 -18.91 15.32 -9.33
C VAL A 10 -18.12 14.01 -9.33
N ALA A 11 -17.83 13.50 -10.51
CA ALA A 11 -16.78 12.52 -10.68
C ALA A 11 -15.51 13.17 -10.15
N ARG A 12 -15.07 12.76 -8.95
CA ARG A 12 -13.74 13.10 -8.42
C ARG A 12 -12.75 12.60 -9.47
N ARG A 13 -12.30 13.51 -10.33
CA ARG A 13 -11.22 13.27 -11.28
C ARG A 13 -10.12 12.57 -10.50
N ARG A 14 -9.79 11.34 -10.89
CA ARG A 14 -8.54 10.69 -10.50
C ARG A 14 -7.42 11.61 -10.96
N ARG A 15 -6.97 12.50 -10.08
CA ARG A 15 -5.76 13.28 -10.32
C ARG A 15 -4.64 12.27 -10.54
N PRO A 16 -3.81 12.45 -11.58
CA PRO A 16 -2.55 11.72 -11.64
C PRO A 16 -1.83 11.98 -10.32
N LEU A 17 -1.54 10.90 -9.61
CA LEU A 17 -0.87 10.92 -8.33
C LEU A 17 0.58 11.30 -8.58
N GLN A 18 0.85 12.60 -8.60
CA GLN A 18 2.21 13.09 -8.52
C GLN A 18 2.60 13.01 -7.05
N ALA A 19 3.67 12.30 -6.76
CA ALA A 19 4.26 12.30 -5.43
C ALA A 19 4.58 13.75 -5.03
N GLU A 20 3.88 14.27 -4.03
CA GLU A 20 4.08 15.63 -3.55
C GLU A 20 5.34 15.66 -2.70
N ARG A 21 6.23 16.64 -2.95
CA ARG A 21 7.38 16.88 -2.10
C ARG A 21 6.99 17.82 -0.96
N ALA A 22 6.97 17.31 0.27
CA ALA A 22 6.78 18.10 1.49
C ALA A 22 7.93 17.81 2.46
N ASP A 23 8.67 18.83 2.88
CA ASP A 23 9.78 18.72 3.83
C ASP A 23 10.81 17.62 3.48
N GLY A 24 11.12 17.45 2.19
CA GLY A 24 12.04 16.43 1.68
C GLY A 24 11.47 15.00 1.65
N TRP A 25 10.22 14.80 2.06
CA TRP A 25 9.47 13.57 1.83
C TRP A 25 8.73 13.63 0.50
N TYR A 26 8.67 12.50 -0.18
CA TYR A 26 7.67 12.26 -1.20
C TYR A 26 6.45 11.64 -0.53
N VAL A 27 5.26 12.09 -0.90
CA VAL A 27 4.00 11.58 -0.37
C VAL A 27 3.10 11.19 -1.52
N VAL A 28 2.57 9.97 -1.48
CA VAL A 28 1.56 9.49 -2.41
C VAL A 28 0.37 8.92 -1.66
N GLN A 29 -0.83 9.12 -2.21
CA GLN A 29 -2.04 8.46 -1.74
C GLN A 29 -2.53 7.50 -2.83
N ARG A 30 -2.87 6.27 -2.50
CA ARG A 30 -3.39 5.28 -3.44
C ARG A 30 -4.69 4.71 -2.88
N GLY A 31 -5.62 4.38 -3.75
CA GLY A 31 -6.90 3.79 -3.39
C GLY A 31 -7.25 2.69 -4.36
N ILE A 32 -7.68 1.53 -3.85
CA ILE A 32 -8.21 0.44 -4.67
C ILE A 32 -9.51 -0.07 -4.06
N THR A 33 -10.50 -0.35 -4.92
CA THR A 33 -11.77 -0.97 -4.51
C THR A 33 -11.68 -2.48 -4.68
N VAL A 34 -12.01 -3.19 -3.62
CA VAL A 34 -12.10 -4.65 -3.54
C VAL A 34 -13.57 -5.02 -3.38
N ASP A 35 -14.07 -5.86 -4.27
CA ASP A 35 -15.46 -6.32 -4.35
C ASP A 35 -15.74 -7.42 -3.31
N ARG A 36 -15.46 -7.10 -2.05
CA ARG A 36 -15.68 -7.96 -0.87
C ARG A 36 -16.06 -7.11 0.35
N PRO A 37 -16.85 -7.67 1.29
CA PRO A 37 -17.21 -6.98 2.53
C PRO A 37 -15.95 -6.67 3.37
N MET A 38 -16.06 -5.67 4.25
CA MET A 38 -14.94 -5.21 5.08
C MET A 38 -14.35 -6.35 5.90
N ASP A 39 -15.19 -7.21 6.49
CA ASP A 39 -14.78 -8.35 7.30
C ASP A 39 -13.79 -9.28 6.58
N ALA A 40 -13.98 -9.52 5.27
CA ALA A 40 -13.05 -10.33 4.49
C ALA A 40 -11.65 -9.70 4.36
N LEU A 41 -11.56 -8.36 4.40
CA LEU A 41 -10.29 -7.64 4.39
C LEU A 41 -9.69 -7.54 5.80
N ILE A 42 -10.51 -7.46 6.85
CA ILE A 42 -10.07 -7.55 8.24
C ILE A 42 -9.38 -8.90 8.46
N ASP A 43 -10.05 -9.98 8.07
CA ASP A 43 -9.52 -11.35 8.18
C ASP A 43 -8.23 -11.49 7.39
N PHE A 44 -8.18 -10.94 6.17
CA PHE A 44 -6.98 -10.93 5.33
C PHE A 44 -5.80 -10.21 6.02
N TRP A 45 -6.04 -9.09 6.70
CA TRP A 45 -4.96 -8.42 7.41
C TRP A 45 -4.41 -9.21 8.58
N THR A 46 -5.21 -10.04 9.24
CA THR A 46 -4.71 -10.90 10.33
C THR A 46 -4.07 -12.20 9.84
N ASP A 47 -4.20 -12.51 8.55
CA ASP A 47 -3.64 -13.71 7.93
C ASP A 47 -2.24 -13.44 7.35
N ARG A 48 -1.22 -13.88 8.10
CA ARG A 48 0.19 -13.72 7.73
C ARG A 48 0.51 -14.36 6.38
N GLU A 49 -0.01 -15.54 6.09
CA GLU A 49 0.33 -16.27 4.85
C GLU A 49 -0.24 -15.55 3.63
N ARG A 50 -1.47 -15.05 3.74
CA ARG A 50 -2.09 -14.25 2.68
C ARG A 50 -1.41 -12.90 2.48
N LEU A 51 -0.96 -12.27 3.57
CA LEU A 51 -0.15 -11.05 3.46
C LEU A 51 1.21 -11.30 2.81
N ASP A 52 1.87 -12.40 3.15
CA ASP A 52 3.15 -12.81 2.56
C ASP A 52 3.00 -13.04 1.05
N LEU A 53 1.93 -13.71 0.63
CA LEU A 53 1.58 -13.89 -0.79
C LEU A 53 1.33 -12.55 -1.51
N ALA A 54 0.75 -11.56 -0.85
CA ALA A 54 0.52 -10.25 -1.43
C ALA A 54 1.81 -9.43 -1.59
N LEU A 55 2.79 -9.62 -0.70
CA LEU A 55 4.11 -9.02 -0.80
C LEU A 55 4.95 -9.74 -1.87
N ALA A 56 4.88 -11.08 -1.93
CA ALA A 56 5.65 -11.94 -2.84
C ALA A 56 7.13 -11.53 -2.88
N GLU A 57 7.73 -11.37 -4.06
CA GLU A 57 9.15 -11.01 -4.25
C GLU A 57 9.56 -9.65 -3.63
N TRP A 58 8.62 -8.85 -3.13
CA TRP A 58 8.96 -7.57 -2.49
C TRP A 58 9.46 -7.71 -1.07
N ALA A 59 8.89 -8.63 -0.30
CA ALA A 59 9.24 -8.85 1.10
C ALA A 59 8.63 -10.14 1.62
N THR A 60 9.30 -10.74 2.59
CA THR A 60 8.76 -11.81 3.42
C THR A 60 8.39 -11.29 4.81
N LEU A 61 7.39 -11.90 5.44
CA LEU A 61 6.93 -11.57 6.79
C LEU A 61 7.46 -12.54 7.84
N GLU A 62 8.21 -12.01 8.80
CA GLU A 62 8.57 -12.68 10.05
C GLU A 62 7.65 -12.18 11.17
N GLN A 63 7.05 -13.10 11.93
CA GLN A 63 6.16 -12.72 13.03
C GLN A 63 6.93 -12.26 14.26
N LEU A 64 6.57 -11.10 14.81
CA LEU A 64 7.12 -10.58 16.07
C LEU A 64 6.16 -10.82 17.23
N ASP A 65 4.86 -10.60 17.02
CA ASP A 65 3.76 -10.96 17.91
C ASP A 65 2.42 -11.07 17.16
N ASP A 66 1.29 -11.07 17.88
CA ASP A 66 -0.05 -11.25 17.31
C ASP A 66 -0.40 -10.21 16.22
N ASN A 67 0.02 -8.95 16.40
CA ASN A 67 -0.37 -7.83 15.54
C ASN A 67 0.81 -7.06 14.93
N ARG A 68 2.04 -7.51 15.17
CA ARG A 68 3.27 -6.93 14.64
C ARG A 68 4.08 -7.95 13.86
N TRP A 69 4.53 -7.52 12.69
CA TRP A 69 5.42 -8.31 11.84
C TRP A 69 6.64 -7.50 11.44
N ARG A 70 7.73 -8.21 11.17
CA ARG A 70 8.89 -7.69 10.50
C ARG A 70 8.82 -8.09 9.04
N CYS A 71 8.77 -7.11 8.14
CA CYS A 71 9.05 -7.35 6.74
C CYS A 71 10.56 -7.39 6.53
N VAL A 72 11.06 -8.40 5.83
CA VAL A 72 12.42 -8.41 5.28
C VAL A 72 12.30 -8.47 3.76
N ALA A 73 12.80 -7.45 3.09
CA ALA A 73 12.84 -7.44 1.64
C ALA A 73 14.23 -7.83 1.15
N SER A 74 14.28 -8.80 0.25
CA SER A 74 15.48 -9.19 -0.47
C SER A 74 15.42 -8.58 -1.87
N ASP A 75 16.53 -7.98 -2.33
CA ASP A 75 16.64 -7.50 -3.72
C ASP A 75 16.65 -8.70 -4.69
N PRO A 76 15.63 -8.90 -5.53
CA PRO A 76 15.59 -10.02 -6.48
C PRO A 76 16.68 -9.93 -7.55
N ALA A 77 17.26 -8.73 -7.76
CA ALA A 77 18.34 -8.52 -8.70
C ALA A 77 19.74 -8.85 -8.12
N GLY A 78 19.81 -9.40 -6.90
CA GLY A 78 21.06 -9.84 -6.27
C GLY A 78 22.00 -8.71 -5.83
N GLY A 79 21.53 -7.45 -5.83
CA GLY A 79 22.30 -6.26 -5.49
C GLY A 79 22.38 -5.90 -4.00
N GLY A 80 21.82 -6.75 -3.12
CA GLY A 80 22.07 -6.67 -1.67
C GLY A 80 21.40 -5.50 -0.94
N THR A 81 20.35 -4.91 -1.52
CA THR A 81 19.55 -3.93 -0.76
C THR A 81 18.49 -4.64 0.06
N GLU A 82 18.86 -5.02 1.28
CA GLU A 82 17.91 -5.47 2.29
C GLU A 82 17.27 -4.26 2.98
N TRP A 83 15.97 -4.36 3.26
CA TRP A 83 15.31 -3.45 4.19
C TRP A 83 14.43 -4.22 5.17
N ARG A 84 14.33 -3.67 6.39
CA ARG A 84 13.46 -4.15 7.46
C ARG A 84 12.38 -3.13 7.75
N ALA A 85 11.15 -3.57 7.87
CA ALA A 85 10.05 -2.74 8.35
C ALA A 85 9.26 -3.42 9.44
N GLU A 86 8.68 -2.62 10.32
CA GLU A 86 7.66 -3.07 11.26
C GLU A 86 6.29 -2.74 10.68
N LEU A 87 5.41 -3.74 10.65
CA LEU A 87 3.98 -3.60 10.38
C LEU A 87 3.22 -3.69 11.69
N THR A 88 2.12 -2.97 11.78
CA THR A 88 1.21 -3.01 12.93
C THR A 88 -0.23 -2.91 12.46
N VAL A 89 -1.07 -3.85 12.89
CA VAL A 89 -2.52 -3.76 12.69
C VAL A 89 -3.15 -3.05 13.89
N GLU A 90 -3.87 -1.96 13.60
CA GLU A 90 -4.49 -1.07 14.58
C GLU A 90 -6.02 -1.21 14.51
N GLY A 91 -6.56 -2.09 15.35
CA GLY A 91 -7.99 -2.42 15.32
C GLY A 91 -8.39 -3.11 14.00
N PRO A 92 -9.69 -3.15 13.66
CA PRO A 92 -10.15 -3.90 12.49
C PRO A 92 -9.76 -3.23 11.16
N GLY A 93 -9.59 -1.91 11.15
CA GLY A 93 -9.68 -1.09 9.93
C GLY A 93 -8.39 -0.43 9.47
N ARG A 94 -7.24 -0.65 10.14
CA ARG A 94 -6.00 0.08 9.85
C ARG A 94 -4.76 -0.79 9.95
N LEU A 95 -3.86 -0.62 8.99
CA LEU A 95 -2.52 -1.21 8.99
C LEU A 95 -1.49 -0.11 8.78
N SER A 96 -0.55 0.02 9.71
CA SER A 96 0.55 0.98 9.66
C SER A 96 1.86 0.23 9.41
N TRP A 97 2.81 0.86 8.71
CA TRP A 97 4.16 0.31 8.58
C TRP A 97 5.24 1.38 8.59
N ARG A 98 6.44 1.00 9.03
CA ARG A 98 7.63 1.84 9.04
C ARG A 98 8.87 1.01 8.77
N VAL A 99 9.68 1.43 7.79
CA VAL A 99 11.03 0.89 7.63
C VAL A 99 11.90 1.33 8.79
N THR A 100 12.48 0.35 9.48
CA THR A 100 13.40 0.53 10.62
C THR A 100 14.86 0.49 10.17
N GLU A 101 15.16 -0.28 9.11
CA GLU A 101 16.52 -0.41 8.57
C GLU A 101 16.48 -0.51 7.04
N GLY A 102 17.38 0.17 6.34
CA GLY A 102 17.48 0.11 4.88
C GLY A 102 17.89 1.45 4.26
N PRO A 103 18.18 1.49 2.96
CA PRO A 103 18.70 2.69 2.30
C PRO A 103 17.63 3.73 1.97
N VAL A 104 16.35 3.38 2.10
CA VAL A 104 15.20 4.26 1.84
C VAL A 104 14.37 4.35 3.11
N VAL A 105 14.26 5.54 3.67
CA VAL A 105 13.35 5.79 4.80
C VAL A 105 11.94 5.84 4.23
N GLN A 106 11.08 4.91 4.64
CA GLN A 106 9.68 4.89 4.23
C GLN A 106 8.74 4.55 5.40
N GLN A 107 7.53 5.07 5.33
CA GLN A 107 6.44 4.71 6.24
C GLN A 107 5.11 4.90 5.51
N GLY A 108 4.10 4.17 5.94
CA GLY A 108 2.77 4.31 5.38
C GLY A 108 1.68 3.80 6.29
N GLN A 109 0.46 4.01 5.82
CA GLN A 109 -0.76 3.59 6.50
C GLN A 109 -1.79 3.21 5.44
N ALA A 110 -2.49 2.10 5.67
CA ALA A 110 -3.65 1.65 4.91
C ALA A 110 -4.87 1.63 5.84
N GLU A 111 -6.01 2.12 5.33
CA GLU A 111 -7.29 2.11 6.02
C GLU A 111 -8.37 1.49 5.13
N LEU A 112 -9.27 0.71 5.75
CA LEU A 112 -10.47 0.19 5.07
C LEU A 112 -11.60 1.18 5.26
N VAL A 113 -12.29 1.49 4.17
CA VAL A 113 -13.52 2.28 4.22
C VAL A 113 -14.58 1.66 3.30
N PRO A 114 -15.88 1.82 3.58
CA PRO A 114 -16.92 1.38 2.66
C PRO A 114 -16.75 2.00 1.27
N ALA A 115 -16.83 1.18 0.22
CA ALA A 115 -16.77 1.67 -1.14
C ALA A 115 -18.09 2.39 -1.51
N PRO A 116 -18.04 3.45 -2.33
CA PRO A 116 -19.25 4.09 -2.82
C PRO A 116 -20.12 3.13 -3.64
N HIS A 117 -21.45 3.28 -3.52
CA HIS A 117 -22.44 2.50 -4.25
C HIS A 117 -22.39 0.99 -3.96
N ASP A 118 -22.05 0.62 -2.72
CA ASP A 118 -22.09 -0.76 -2.22
C ASP A 118 -21.22 -1.74 -3.04
N ARG A 119 -20.09 -1.24 -3.56
CA ARG A 119 -19.13 -2.02 -4.38
C ARG A 119 -18.05 -2.69 -3.53
N GLY A 120 -18.39 -3.11 -2.31
CA GLY A 120 -17.47 -3.67 -1.34
C GLY A 120 -16.68 -2.62 -0.55
N THR A 121 -15.36 -2.79 -0.48
CA THR A 121 -14.48 -2.06 0.44
C THR A 121 -13.36 -1.35 -0.33
N GLU A 122 -13.07 -0.10 0.01
CA GLU A 122 -11.93 0.64 -0.52
C GLU A 122 -10.75 0.55 0.47
N ILE A 123 -9.60 0.10 -0.02
CA ILE A 123 -8.32 0.21 0.69
C ILE A 123 -7.74 1.57 0.30
N ARG A 124 -7.65 2.49 1.26
CA ARG A 124 -6.99 3.79 1.08
C ARG A 124 -5.64 3.75 1.74
N THR A 125 -4.61 4.15 1.02
CA THR A 125 -3.23 4.02 1.46
C THR A 125 -2.49 5.32 1.29
N GLN A 126 -1.73 5.74 2.30
CA GLN A 126 -0.77 6.82 2.19
C GLN A 126 0.62 6.25 2.41
N LEU A 127 1.51 6.49 1.46
CA LEU A 127 2.93 6.15 1.56
C LEU A 127 3.73 7.43 1.50
N ARG A 128 4.74 7.51 2.36
CA ARG A 128 5.70 8.60 2.39
C ARG A 128 7.11 8.05 2.52
N TRP A 129 8.02 8.56 1.69
CA TRP A 129 9.40 8.11 1.68
C TRP A 129 10.40 9.25 1.44
N ARG A 130 11.64 9.05 1.86
CA ARG A 130 12.79 9.91 1.54
C ARG A 130 13.81 9.07 0.79
N SER A 131 14.30 9.61 -0.32
CA SER A 131 15.45 9.06 -1.04
C SER A 131 16.55 10.11 -1.10
N ASN A 132 17.81 9.68 -0.92
CA ASN A 132 18.97 10.58 -1.02
C ASN A 132 19.03 11.18 -2.46
N PRO A 133 19.04 12.52 -2.62
CA PRO A 133 19.07 13.17 -3.94
C PRO A 133 20.22 12.69 -4.85
N VAL A 134 21.37 12.28 -4.28
CA VAL A 134 22.51 11.75 -5.04
C VAL A 134 22.17 10.45 -5.79
N ARG A 135 21.30 9.59 -5.23
CA ARG A 135 20.88 8.33 -5.88
C ARG A 135 19.93 8.56 -7.06
N ARG A 136 19.08 9.61 -7.02
CA ARG A 136 18.18 9.96 -8.13
C ARG A 136 18.93 10.59 -9.31
N ALA A 137 19.94 11.41 -9.06
CA ALA A 137 20.72 12.07 -10.12
C ALA A 137 21.50 11.09 -11.01
N LEU A 138 21.88 9.93 -10.49
CA LEU A 138 22.59 8.88 -11.23
C LEU A 138 21.67 7.95 -12.03
N GLY A 139 20.35 8.13 -11.99
CA GLY A 139 19.38 7.21 -12.61
C GLY A 139 19.41 5.79 -12.02
N ARG A 140 20.14 5.59 -10.93
CA ARG A 140 20.32 4.30 -10.25
C ARG A 140 19.29 4.17 -9.14
N THR A 141 18.05 3.88 -9.51
CA THR A 141 17.11 3.23 -8.59
C THR A 141 17.49 1.76 -8.50
N THR A 142 18.61 1.44 -7.86
CA THR A 142 18.97 0.04 -7.52
C THR A 142 18.10 -0.50 -6.36
N GLY A 143 16.89 0.03 -6.24
CA GLY A 143 15.92 -0.26 -5.21
C GLY A 143 14.57 0.08 -5.79
N HIS A 144 13.75 -0.95 -5.92
CA HIS A 144 12.31 -0.93 -6.12
C HIS A 144 11.64 0.42 -5.78
N ASP A 145 11.04 1.08 -6.79
CA ASP A 145 10.31 2.34 -6.60
C ASP A 145 9.16 2.13 -5.61
N PRO A 146 9.17 2.79 -4.41
CA PRO A 146 8.18 2.53 -3.37
C PRO A 146 6.73 2.68 -3.84
N GLU A 147 6.46 3.59 -4.78
CA GLU A 147 5.12 3.79 -5.32
C GLU A 147 4.68 2.63 -6.22
N VAL A 148 5.61 2.08 -7.00
CA VAL A 148 5.36 0.90 -7.84
C VAL A 148 5.06 -0.31 -6.96
N GLY A 149 5.83 -0.52 -5.89
CA GLY A 149 5.58 -1.63 -4.96
C GLY A 149 4.26 -1.54 -4.25
N LEU A 150 3.94 -0.35 -3.74
CA LEU A 150 2.64 -0.12 -3.15
C LEU A 150 1.52 -0.49 -4.15
N ARG A 151 1.63 -0.01 -5.39
CA ARG A 151 0.62 -0.28 -6.42
C ARG A 151 0.49 -1.78 -6.70
N ASP A 152 1.61 -2.47 -6.92
CA ASP A 152 1.62 -3.87 -7.31
C ASP A 152 1.14 -4.77 -6.17
N THR A 153 1.53 -4.47 -4.92
CA THR A 153 0.99 -5.13 -3.72
C THR A 153 -0.51 -4.90 -3.56
N LEU A 154 -1.02 -3.66 -3.73
CA LEU A 154 -2.47 -3.39 -3.68
C LEU A 154 -3.26 -4.20 -4.73
N PHE A 155 -2.72 -4.35 -5.93
CA PHE A 155 -3.34 -5.19 -6.96
C PHE A 155 -3.33 -6.67 -6.58
N ARG A 156 -2.24 -7.20 -6.00
CA ARG A 156 -2.19 -8.58 -5.51
C ARG A 156 -3.17 -8.81 -4.37
N ILE A 157 -3.27 -7.89 -3.40
CA ILE A 157 -4.27 -7.96 -2.32
C ILE A 157 -5.67 -8.07 -2.92
N LYS A 158 -6.03 -7.17 -3.84
CA LYS A 158 -7.34 -7.21 -4.51
C LYS A 158 -7.59 -8.60 -5.13
N SER A 159 -6.65 -9.10 -5.92
CA SER A 159 -6.79 -10.40 -6.57
C SER A 159 -6.93 -11.57 -5.58
N LEU A 160 -6.12 -11.60 -4.52
CA LEU A 160 -6.15 -12.67 -3.51
C LEU A 160 -7.41 -12.64 -2.64
N VAL A 161 -7.96 -11.45 -2.38
CA VAL A 161 -9.20 -11.31 -1.61
C VAL A 161 -10.43 -11.61 -2.48
N GLU A 162 -10.42 -11.22 -3.75
CA GLU A 162 -11.54 -11.47 -4.67
C GLU A 162 -11.62 -12.91 -5.18
N ALA A 163 -10.50 -13.63 -5.19
CA ALA A 163 -10.44 -15.04 -5.60
C ALA A 163 -10.75 -16.04 -4.48
N ALA A 164 -10.78 -15.59 -3.21
CA ALA A 164 -11.11 -16.41 -2.04
C ALA A 164 -12.62 -16.65 -1.90
#